data_AF-A0A2E5WZX3-F1
#
_entry.id   AF-A0A2E5WZX3-F1
#
_cell.length_a   1.000
_cell.length_b   1.000
_cell.length_c   1.000
_cell.angle_alpha   90.00
_cell.angle_beta   90.00
_cell.angle_gamma   90.00
#
_symmetry.space_group_name_H-M   'P 1'
#
loop_
_entity.id
_entity.type
_entity.pdbx_description
1 polymer ?
#
loop_
_entity_poly.entity_id
_entity_poly.type
_entity_poly.pdbx_seq_one_letter_code
_entity_poly.pdbx_strand_id
1 'polypeptide(L)'
;MRRMNVLVSGASGFVGRHVVDLLLEKGHTVFALSRSAELNQQRWPKVSWIQWNNAHHVADLKEINKLDAVINLVGEGLDSKRWSNTQKKEIFNSRVDGTKTIFEMLKQHSLRPEVFVSTSAVGIYGHHDSGEILENTPIAKDFLANLCKDWEAVVSENSSQYNRYAIIRVGLVLGKGGGMMSKLVPLFKLGLGGKLGNGNFFMSWIHVKDLARAYVAAVEDSSKTGVYNATAPFPVKNAEFTKVLANTVDRPAPFNVPRFALRIAVGEMADYMLKGAKVVPNKLKEEDFHFLYPTIERAIKDVVSKA
;
A
#
# COMPACT_ATOMS: atom_id res chain seq x y z
N MET A 1 15.62 -1.93 -21.24
CA MET A 1 14.95 -0.90 -20.41
C MET A 1 15.95 0.19 -20.07
N ARG A 2 15.52 1.45 -20.04
CA ARG A 2 16.38 2.59 -19.69
C ARG A 2 16.58 2.62 -18.17
N ARG A 3 17.83 2.76 -17.72
CA ARG A 3 18.15 3.01 -16.30
C ARG A 3 17.57 4.36 -15.87
N MET A 4 16.93 4.40 -14.70
CA MET A 4 16.27 5.58 -14.14
C MET A 4 16.77 5.83 -12.71
N ASN A 5 16.79 7.09 -12.30
CA ASN A 5 17.02 7.51 -10.93
C ASN A 5 15.66 7.68 -10.22
N VAL A 6 15.39 6.83 -9.24
CA VAL A 6 14.08 6.73 -8.57
C VAL A 6 14.23 7.08 -7.09
N LEU A 7 13.51 8.10 -6.64
CA LEU A 7 13.39 8.44 -5.21
C LEU A 7 12.20 7.71 -4.61
N VAL A 8 12.41 6.97 -3.52
CA VAL A 8 11.38 6.17 -2.86
C VAL A 8 11.20 6.63 -1.41
N SER A 9 10.00 7.12 -1.07
CA SER A 9 9.61 7.31 0.32
C SER A 9 9.02 6.01 0.89
N GLY A 10 9.12 5.77 2.19
CA GLY A 10 8.62 4.53 2.80
C GLY A 10 9.37 3.26 2.35
N ALA A 11 10.58 3.41 1.80
CA ALA A 11 11.40 2.36 1.21
C ALA A 11 11.72 1.19 2.17
N SER A 12 11.92 1.46 3.46
CA SER A 12 12.19 0.43 4.47
C SER A 12 10.93 -0.30 4.96
N GLY A 13 9.74 0.16 4.54
CA GLY A 13 8.46 -0.42 4.91
C GLY A 13 8.20 -1.78 4.28
N PHE A 14 7.08 -2.40 4.68
CA PHE A 14 6.69 -3.72 4.21
C PHE A 14 6.56 -3.80 2.67
N VAL A 15 5.87 -2.84 2.05
CA VAL A 15 5.76 -2.76 0.59
C VAL A 15 7.03 -2.20 -0.04
N GLY A 16 7.58 -1.15 0.57
CA GLY A 16 8.74 -0.42 0.06
C GLY A 16 9.94 -1.32 -0.25
N ARG A 17 10.26 -2.28 0.62
CA ARG A 17 11.39 -3.19 0.39
C ARG A 17 11.23 -3.98 -0.92
N HIS A 18 10.01 -4.45 -1.22
CA HIS A 18 9.75 -5.22 -2.44
C HIS A 18 9.79 -4.34 -3.70
N VAL A 19 9.37 -3.07 -3.58
CA VAL A 19 9.51 -2.09 -4.67
C VAL A 19 10.98 -1.79 -4.93
N VAL A 20 11.76 -1.52 -3.88
CA VAL A 20 13.20 -1.23 -3.96
C VAL A 20 13.97 -2.42 -4.54
N ASP A 21 13.73 -3.63 -4.03
CA ASP A 21 14.39 -4.84 -4.52
C ASP A 21 14.11 -5.03 -6.03
N LEU A 22 12.86 -4.85 -6.47
CA LEU A 22 12.48 -4.98 -7.89
C LEU A 22 13.08 -3.86 -8.76
N LEU A 23 13.17 -2.63 -8.26
CA LEU A 23 13.83 -1.53 -8.97
C LEU A 23 15.32 -1.82 -9.18
N LEU A 24 16.00 -2.33 -8.15
CA LEU A 24 17.41 -2.69 -8.23
C LEU A 24 17.63 -3.88 -9.17
N GLU A 25 16.78 -4.90 -9.12
CA GLU A 25 16.81 -6.05 -10.03
C GLU A 25 16.69 -5.61 -11.50
N LYS A 26 15.86 -4.60 -11.77
CA LYS A 26 15.69 -3.99 -13.10
C LYS A 26 16.79 -3.01 -13.50
N GLY A 27 17.79 -2.79 -12.64
CA GLY A 27 18.96 -1.97 -12.91
C GLY A 27 18.75 -0.47 -12.73
N HIS A 28 17.68 -0.05 -12.03
CA HIS A 28 17.48 1.36 -11.67
C HIS A 28 18.39 1.77 -10.50
N THR A 29 18.68 3.07 -10.42
CA THR A 29 19.33 3.67 -9.24
C THR A 29 18.24 4.08 -8.26
N VAL A 30 18.37 3.66 -7.00
CA VAL A 30 17.37 3.95 -5.96
C VAL A 30 17.94 4.87 -4.89
N PHE A 31 17.27 6.00 -4.69
CA PHE A 31 17.43 6.90 -3.56
C PHE A 31 16.26 6.67 -2.60
N ALA A 32 16.50 6.53 -1.31
CA ALA A 32 15.47 6.14 -0.34
C ALA A 32 15.40 7.10 0.84
N LEU A 33 14.23 7.69 1.08
CA LEU A 33 14.01 8.52 2.27
C LEU A 33 13.77 7.64 3.50
N SER A 34 14.49 7.90 4.59
CA SER A 34 14.32 7.15 5.83
C SER A 34 14.60 7.97 7.08
N ARG A 35 13.87 7.64 8.16
CA ARG A 35 14.12 8.17 9.51
C ARG A 35 15.37 7.58 10.16
N SER A 36 15.90 6.49 9.62
CA SER A 36 17.05 5.76 10.16
C SER A 36 18.00 5.40 9.02
N ALA A 37 18.49 6.41 8.29
CA ALA A 37 19.26 6.20 7.05
C ALA A 37 20.48 5.30 7.26
N GLU A 38 21.29 5.54 8.30
CA GLU A 38 22.50 4.78 8.60
C GLU A 38 22.23 3.27 8.79
N LEU A 39 21.22 2.92 9.61
CA LEU A 39 20.83 1.53 9.85
C LEU A 39 20.39 0.84 8.55
N ASN A 40 19.64 1.55 7.72
CA ASN A 40 19.15 0.98 6.47
C ASN A 40 20.26 0.87 5.42
N GLN A 41 21.24 1.77 5.43
CA GLN A 41 22.43 1.70 4.57
C GLN A 41 23.23 0.42 4.83
N GLN A 42 23.36 0.01 6.09
CA GLN A 42 24.02 -1.26 6.44
C GLN A 42 23.25 -2.48 5.91
N ARG A 43 21.91 -2.43 5.96
CA ARG A 43 21.05 -3.55 5.53
C ARG A 43 20.89 -3.65 4.01
N TRP A 44 20.85 -2.51 3.33
CA TRP A 44 20.65 -2.40 1.88
C TRP A 44 21.72 -1.47 1.28
N PRO A 45 22.97 -1.95 1.13
CA PRO A 45 24.10 -1.12 0.74
C PRO A 45 24.04 -0.62 -0.71
N LYS A 46 23.20 -1.23 -1.56
CA LYS A 46 22.99 -0.81 -2.97
C LYS A 46 22.01 0.36 -3.12
N VAL A 47 21.39 0.81 -2.03
CA VAL A 47 20.45 1.92 -2.01
C VAL A 47 21.16 3.12 -1.41
N SER A 48 20.95 4.30 -1.98
CA SER A 48 21.42 5.56 -1.39
C SER A 48 20.38 6.06 -0.40
N TRP A 49 20.62 5.87 0.90
CA TRP A 49 19.67 6.27 1.95
C TRP A 49 19.88 7.72 2.34
N ILE A 50 18.77 8.48 2.36
CA ILE A 50 18.75 9.90 2.69
C ILE A 50 17.95 10.09 3.97
N GLN A 51 18.56 10.76 4.95
CA GLN A 51 17.91 11.04 6.23
C GLN A 51 16.72 11.99 6.03
N TRP A 52 15.55 11.57 6.51
CA TRP A 52 14.30 12.30 6.36
C TRP A 52 13.35 12.05 7.54
N ASN A 53 12.70 13.11 8.01
CA ASN A 53 11.67 13.03 9.04
C ASN A 53 10.43 13.81 8.60
N ASN A 54 9.36 13.07 8.27
CA ASN A 54 8.11 13.50 7.63
C ASN A 54 7.45 14.77 8.19
N ALA A 55 7.77 15.18 9.43
CA ALA A 55 7.07 16.27 10.10
C ALA A 55 7.79 17.62 10.05
N HIS A 56 9.13 17.66 9.97
CA HIS A 56 9.88 18.91 10.23
C HIS A 56 11.20 19.08 9.45
N HIS A 57 11.59 18.12 8.61
CA HIS A 57 12.85 18.20 7.89
C HIS A 57 12.69 17.93 6.40
N VAL A 58 13.10 18.90 5.60
CA VAL A 58 13.37 18.66 4.19
C VAL A 58 14.69 17.91 4.08
N ALA A 59 14.68 16.78 3.38
CA ALA A 59 15.88 16.01 3.12
C ALA A 59 16.82 16.79 2.18
N ASP A 60 18.13 16.66 2.39
CA ASP A 60 19.10 17.20 1.46
C ASP A 60 19.21 16.25 0.25
N LEU A 61 18.76 16.71 -0.92
CA LEU A 61 18.80 15.96 -2.18
C LEU A 61 19.92 16.45 -3.11
N LYS A 62 20.90 17.23 -2.63
CA LYS A 62 21.96 17.80 -3.48
C LYS A 62 22.75 16.77 -4.29
N GLU A 63 22.85 15.54 -3.82
CA GLU A 63 23.54 14.46 -4.53
C GLU A 63 22.75 13.95 -5.76
N ILE A 64 21.48 14.32 -5.89
CA ILE A 64 20.61 13.90 -7.00
C ILE A 64 20.69 14.95 -8.12
N ASN A 65 21.64 14.79 -9.03
CA ASN A 65 21.77 15.66 -10.20
C ASN A 65 20.59 15.56 -11.19
N LYS A 66 19.95 14.38 -11.23
CA LYS A 66 18.79 14.10 -12.09
C LYS A 66 17.89 13.10 -11.41
N LEU A 67 16.61 13.43 -11.31
CA LEU A 67 15.57 12.56 -10.78
C LEU A 67 14.58 12.23 -11.89
N ASP A 68 14.48 10.96 -12.30
CA ASP A 68 13.54 10.55 -13.34
C ASP A 68 12.16 10.22 -12.74
N ALA A 69 12.11 9.66 -11.53
CA ALA A 69 10.86 9.20 -10.92
C ALA A 69 10.82 9.36 -9.40
N VAL A 70 9.61 9.53 -8.86
CA VAL A 70 9.32 9.43 -7.42
C VAL A 70 8.28 8.35 -7.19
N ILE A 71 8.52 7.48 -6.20
CA ILE A 71 7.50 6.57 -5.64
C ILE A 71 7.25 6.98 -4.19
N ASN A 72 6.06 7.51 -3.93
CA ASN A 72 5.63 7.92 -2.61
C ASN A 72 4.83 6.79 -1.92
N LEU A 73 5.46 6.06 -1.01
CA LEU A 73 4.85 5.04 -0.16
C LEU A 73 4.68 5.50 1.29
N VAL A 74 4.76 6.81 1.54
CA VAL A 74 4.68 7.34 2.91
C VAL A 74 3.31 7.06 3.53
N GLY A 75 3.34 6.67 4.81
CA GLY A 75 2.13 6.53 5.62
C GLY A 75 2.36 5.59 6.79
N GLU A 76 1.83 5.96 7.96
CA GLU A 76 1.79 5.03 9.09
C GLU A 76 0.82 3.89 8.78
N GLY A 77 1.21 2.65 9.08
CA GLY A 77 0.35 1.47 8.90
C GLY A 77 -0.95 1.62 9.69
N LEU A 78 -2.10 1.34 9.07
CA LEU A 78 -3.41 1.47 9.72
C LEU A 78 -3.59 0.50 10.90
N ASP A 79 -2.85 -0.61 10.91
CA ASP A 79 -2.94 -1.65 11.92
C ASP A 79 -1.80 -1.57 12.97
N SER A 80 -0.98 -0.52 12.97
CA SER A 80 0.19 -0.40 13.86
C SER A 80 -0.19 -0.18 15.32
N LYS A 81 -1.28 0.56 15.56
CA LYS A 81 -1.72 1.04 16.88
C LYS A 81 -3.24 0.97 16.99
N ARG A 82 -3.73 0.87 18.21
CA ARG A 82 -5.16 0.96 18.52
C ARG A 82 -5.69 2.34 18.11
N TRP A 83 -6.81 2.39 17.38
CA TRP A 83 -7.32 3.66 16.87
C TRP A 83 -7.93 4.53 17.97
N SER A 84 -7.54 5.80 17.93
CA SER A 84 -8.02 6.94 18.73
C SER A 84 -8.01 8.19 17.85
N ASN A 85 -8.56 9.31 18.34
CA ASN A 85 -8.48 10.59 17.63
C ASN A 85 -7.03 11.02 17.36
N THR A 86 -6.13 10.79 18.32
CA THR A 86 -4.69 11.02 18.14
C THR A 86 -4.13 10.16 17.02
N GLN A 87 -4.46 8.86 16.99
CA GLN A 87 -3.98 7.96 15.94
C GLN A 87 -4.51 8.35 14.56
N LYS A 88 -5.77 8.80 14.45
CA LYS A 88 -6.33 9.31 13.19
C LYS A 88 -5.59 10.54 12.69
N LYS A 89 -5.19 11.44 13.59
CA LYS A 89 -4.36 12.60 13.25
C LYS A 89 -2.98 12.18 12.74
N GLU A 90 -2.32 11.23 13.39
CA GLU A 90 -1.02 10.70 12.91
C GLU A 90 -1.15 9.99 11.55
N ILE A 91 -2.23 9.23 11.35
CA ILE A 91 -2.55 8.60 10.06
C ILE A 91 -2.71 9.64 8.95
N PHE A 92 -3.38 10.77 9.26
CA PHE A 92 -3.56 11.89 8.33
C PHE A 92 -2.23 12.58 8.04
N ASN A 93 -1.53 13.06 9.08
CA ASN A 93 -0.26 13.80 8.96
C ASN A 93 0.79 12.97 8.20
N SER A 94 0.93 11.68 8.52
CA SER A 94 1.91 10.81 7.86
C SER A 94 1.66 10.59 6.37
N ARG A 95 0.47 10.91 5.86
CA ARG A 95 0.10 10.77 4.44
C ARG A 95 0.01 12.12 3.75
N VAL A 96 -0.88 12.98 4.22
CA VAL A 96 -1.18 14.27 3.58
C VAL A 96 0.02 15.20 3.74
N ASP A 97 0.43 15.48 4.97
CA ASP A 97 1.56 16.38 5.22
C ASP A 97 2.88 15.76 4.77
N GLY A 98 3.07 14.45 4.99
CA GLY A 98 4.21 13.72 4.46
C GLY A 98 4.36 13.82 2.93
N THR A 99 3.24 13.82 2.19
CA THR A 99 3.26 14.03 0.73
C THR A 99 3.54 15.48 0.36
N LYS A 100 3.00 16.45 1.11
CA LYS A 100 3.33 17.88 0.92
C LYS A 100 4.82 18.14 1.10
N THR A 101 5.44 17.59 2.15
CA THR A 101 6.88 17.72 2.41
C THR A 101 7.73 17.14 1.28
N ILE A 102 7.28 16.07 0.61
CA ILE A 102 7.99 15.56 -0.59
C ILE A 102 7.93 16.58 -1.72
N PHE A 103 6.79 17.20 -1.99
CA PHE A 103 6.70 18.25 -3.02
C PHE A 103 7.48 19.51 -2.64
N GLU A 104 7.49 19.92 -1.38
CA GLU A 104 8.33 21.03 -0.90
C GLU A 104 9.82 20.73 -1.12
N MET A 105 10.23 19.50 -0.83
CA MET A 105 11.60 19.03 -1.06
C MET A 105 11.98 19.07 -2.54
N LEU A 106 11.13 18.56 -3.43
CA LEU A 106 11.37 18.61 -4.88
C LEU A 106 11.51 20.05 -5.38
N LYS A 107 10.62 20.94 -4.93
CA LYS A 107 10.66 22.37 -5.27
C LYS A 107 11.94 23.05 -4.79
N GLN A 108 12.36 22.80 -3.55
CA GLN A 108 13.58 23.41 -2.98
C GLN A 108 14.85 23.02 -3.73
N HIS A 109 14.91 21.80 -4.24
CA HIS A 109 16.07 21.30 -5.01
C HIS A 109 15.90 21.47 -6.52
N SER A 110 14.85 22.17 -6.98
CA SER A 110 14.54 22.35 -8.41
C SER A 110 14.46 21.04 -9.20
N LEU A 111 14.02 19.96 -8.53
CA LEU A 111 13.89 18.64 -9.13
C LEU A 111 12.47 18.45 -9.66
N ARG A 112 12.36 18.12 -10.96
CA ARG A 112 11.09 17.82 -11.62
C ARG A 112 11.13 16.40 -12.18
N PRO A 113 10.61 15.38 -11.46
CA PRO A 113 10.56 14.02 -11.98
C PRO A 113 9.68 13.93 -13.22
N GLU A 114 10.03 13.01 -14.12
CA GLU A 114 9.17 12.66 -15.26
C GLU A 114 7.86 12.05 -14.76
N VAL A 115 7.92 11.19 -13.74
CA VAL A 115 6.76 10.54 -13.13
C VAL A 115 6.72 10.66 -11.62
N PHE A 116 5.55 11.00 -11.09
CA PHE A 116 5.24 10.92 -9.67
C PHE A 116 4.21 9.81 -9.41
N VAL A 117 4.64 8.70 -8.81
CA VAL A 117 3.75 7.59 -8.42
C VAL A 117 3.42 7.72 -6.94
N SER A 118 2.15 7.96 -6.60
CA SER A 118 1.71 8.10 -5.21
C SER A 118 0.82 6.95 -4.77
N THR A 119 0.97 6.55 -3.52
CA THR A 119 0.07 5.60 -2.87
C THR A 119 -1.24 6.30 -2.49
N SER A 120 -2.33 5.54 -2.55
CA SER A 120 -3.63 5.80 -1.94
C SER A 120 -4.19 4.47 -1.42
N ALA A 121 -5.47 4.39 -1.09
CA ALA A 121 -6.10 3.15 -0.64
C ALA A 121 -7.50 2.95 -1.19
N VAL A 122 -7.90 1.68 -1.35
CA VAL A 122 -9.28 1.33 -1.72
C VAL A 122 -10.31 1.73 -0.65
N GLY A 123 -9.86 2.13 0.54
CA GLY A 123 -10.71 2.76 1.56
C GLY A 123 -11.43 4.01 1.06
N ILE A 124 -11.00 4.60 -0.05
CA ILE A 124 -11.67 5.73 -0.71
C ILE A 124 -13.13 5.45 -1.10
N TYR A 125 -13.45 4.19 -1.40
CA TYR A 125 -14.77 3.78 -1.86
C TYR A 125 -15.74 3.47 -0.73
N GLY A 126 -15.26 3.35 0.51
CA GLY A 126 -16.09 2.92 1.63
C GLY A 126 -16.66 1.50 1.44
N HIS A 127 -17.87 1.28 1.96
CA HIS A 127 -18.52 -0.04 1.96
C HIS A 127 -19.53 -0.16 0.82
N HIS A 128 -19.49 -1.29 0.12
CA HIS A 128 -20.49 -1.70 -0.87
C HIS A 128 -20.88 -3.16 -0.64
N ASP A 129 -22.18 -3.44 -0.61
CA ASP A 129 -22.72 -4.80 -0.43
C ASP A 129 -22.61 -5.67 -1.69
N SER A 130 -22.60 -5.03 -2.86
CA SER A 130 -22.59 -5.70 -4.16
C SER A 130 -22.02 -4.80 -5.26
N GLY A 131 -21.88 -5.34 -6.46
CA GLY A 131 -21.32 -4.64 -7.62
C GLY A 131 -19.79 -4.59 -7.59
N GLU A 132 -19.22 -4.47 -8.79
CA GLU A 132 -17.78 -4.22 -8.92
C GLU A 132 -17.50 -2.73 -8.75
N ILE A 133 -16.46 -2.42 -7.99
CA ILE A 133 -16.01 -1.06 -7.74
C ILE A 133 -14.78 -0.79 -8.60
N LEU A 134 -14.87 0.25 -9.42
CA LEU A 134 -13.91 0.63 -10.44
C LEU A 134 -13.22 1.94 -10.07
N GLU A 135 -12.16 2.31 -10.79
CA GLU A 135 -11.36 3.52 -10.57
C GLU A 135 -12.21 4.81 -10.61
N ASN A 136 -13.26 4.82 -11.43
CA ASN A 136 -14.19 5.94 -11.61
C ASN A 136 -15.40 5.93 -10.65
N THR A 137 -15.50 4.96 -9.75
CA THR A 137 -16.61 4.90 -8.79
C THR A 137 -16.55 6.11 -7.84
N PRO A 138 -17.68 6.76 -7.52
CA PRO A 138 -17.71 7.91 -6.60
C PRO A 138 -17.07 7.62 -5.24
N ILE A 139 -16.40 8.64 -4.71
CA ILE A 139 -15.74 8.60 -3.40
C ILE A 139 -16.81 8.57 -2.29
N ALA A 140 -16.58 7.76 -1.25
CA ALA A 140 -17.46 7.72 -0.08
C ALA A 140 -17.30 8.96 0.82
N LYS A 141 -18.08 9.04 1.90
CA LYS A 141 -18.11 10.22 2.79
C LYS A 141 -17.50 10.00 4.17
N ASP A 142 -16.97 8.80 4.44
CA ASP A 142 -16.41 8.47 5.74
C ASP A 142 -14.96 9.00 5.91
N PHE A 143 -14.40 8.85 7.10
CA PHE A 143 -13.05 9.31 7.42
C PHE A 143 -11.98 8.75 6.48
N LEU A 144 -12.04 7.46 6.12
CA LEU A 144 -11.03 6.86 5.24
C LEU A 144 -11.16 7.42 3.82
N ALA A 145 -12.40 7.67 3.38
CA ALA A 145 -12.66 8.28 2.10
C ALA A 145 -12.14 9.73 2.01
N ASN A 146 -12.42 10.53 3.03
CA ASN A 146 -11.91 11.91 3.10
C ASN A 146 -10.38 11.93 3.21
N LEU A 147 -9.78 11.04 4.00
CA LEU A 147 -8.33 10.90 4.07
C LEU A 147 -7.70 10.61 2.69
N CYS A 148 -8.25 9.65 1.95
CA CYS A 148 -7.73 9.32 0.62
C CYS A 148 -7.95 10.47 -0.36
N LYS A 149 -9.11 11.12 -0.31
CA LYS A 149 -9.41 12.30 -1.13
C LYS A 149 -8.38 13.43 -0.89
N ASP A 150 -8.14 13.79 0.37
CA ASP A 150 -7.20 14.85 0.72
C ASP A 150 -5.76 14.45 0.37
N TRP A 151 -5.42 13.16 0.51
CA TRP A 151 -4.11 12.64 0.13
C TRP A 151 -3.88 12.69 -1.40
N GLU A 152 -4.86 12.28 -2.19
CA GLU A 152 -4.83 12.35 -3.66
C GLU A 152 -4.82 13.81 -4.15
N ALA A 153 -5.53 14.71 -3.46
CA ALA A 153 -5.58 16.13 -3.79
C ALA A 153 -4.19 16.77 -3.80
N VAL A 154 -3.32 16.47 -2.82
CA VAL A 154 -1.95 16.98 -2.76
C VAL A 154 -1.17 16.71 -4.05
N VAL A 155 -1.37 15.53 -4.66
CA VAL A 155 -0.72 15.17 -5.92
C VAL A 155 -1.24 16.05 -7.06
N SER A 156 -2.55 16.22 -7.17
CA SER A 156 -3.17 17.02 -8.23
C SER A 156 -2.86 18.53 -8.12
N GLU A 157 -2.82 19.06 -6.90
CA GLU A 157 -2.50 20.46 -6.60
C GLU A 157 -1.04 20.82 -6.96
N ASN A 158 -0.15 19.82 -7.01
CA ASN A 158 1.27 19.98 -7.35
C ASN A 158 1.60 19.51 -8.78
N SER A 159 0.62 19.50 -9.68
CA SER A 159 0.77 19.00 -11.07
C SER A 159 1.85 19.69 -11.90
N SER A 160 2.27 20.91 -11.56
CA SER A 160 3.38 21.60 -12.22
C SER A 160 4.76 21.01 -11.90
N GLN A 161 4.88 20.17 -10.87
CA GLN A 161 6.15 19.61 -10.39
C GLN A 161 6.50 18.24 -10.98
N TYR A 162 5.70 17.71 -11.91
CA TYR A 162 5.99 16.47 -12.64
C TYR A 162 5.49 16.56 -14.10
N ASN A 163 5.78 15.55 -14.92
CA ASN A 163 5.23 15.47 -16.29
C ASN A 163 4.01 14.55 -16.35
N ARG A 164 4.02 13.44 -15.60
CA ARG A 164 2.89 12.54 -15.43
C ARG A 164 2.81 12.04 -13.99
N TYR A 165 1.66 11.48 -13.63
CA TYR A 165 1.45 10.89 -12.31
C TYR A 165 0.67 9.59 -12.39
N ALA A 166 0.84 8.75 -11.37
CA ALA A 166 -0.03 7.60 -11.15
C ALA A 166 -0.41 7.53 -9.67
N ILE A 167 -1.69 7.34 -9.38
CA ILE A 167 -2.20 7.13 -8.02
C ILE A 167 -2.59 5.67 -7.88
N ILE A 168 -1.96 4.97 -6.97
CA ILE A 168 -2.15 3.53 -6.75
C ILE A 168 -3.03 3.33 -5.51
N ARG A 169 -4.32 3.05 -5.70
CA ARG A 169 -5.28 2.75 -4.62
C ARG A 169 -5.10 1.29 -4.19
N VAL A 170 -4.37 1.10 -3.10
CA VAL A 170 -3.94 -0.23 -2.66
C VAL A 170 -5.03 -0.95 -1.87
N GLY A 171 -5.24 -2.23 -2.20
CA GLY A 171 -6.07 -3.16 -1.42
C GLY A 171 -5.37 -3.69 -0.15
N LEU A 172 -5.92 -4.75 0.44
CA LEU A 172 -5.27 -5.48 1.54
C LEU A 172 -4.01 -6.19 1.03
N VAL A 173 -2.84 -5.74 1.46
CA VAL A 173 -1.57 -6.31 1.00
C VAL A 173 -1.27 -7.62 1.72
N LEU A 174 -1.14 -8.70 0.93
CA LEU A 174 -0.75 -10.02 1.40
C LEU A 174 0.72 -10.28 1.08
N GLY A 175 1.50 -10.69 2.07
CA GLY A 175 2.88 -11.08 1.86
C GLY A 175 3.49 -11.67 3.12
N LYS A 176 4.56 -12.45 2.95
CA LYS A 176 5.26 -13.11 4.06
C LYS A 176 5.94 -12.09 4.98
N GLY A 177 5.79 -12.30 6.29
CA GLY A 177 6.53 -11.55 7.31
C GLY A 177 6.22 -10.05 7.37
N GLY A 178 5.02 -9.63 6.98
CA GLY A 178 4.59 -8.24 7.15
C GLY A 178 3.09 -8.03 6.94
N GLY A 179 2.66 -6.78 7.07
CA GLY A 179 1.25 -6.39 7.04
C GLY A 179 0.39 -7.18 8.02
N MET A 180 -0.91 -7.31 7.71
CA MET A 180 -1.85 -8.07 8.54
C MET A 180 -1.48 -9.56 8.64
N MET A 181 -0.82 -10.12 7.61
CA MET A 181 -0.48 -11.55 7.57
C MET A 181 0.51 -11.94 8.67
N SER A 182 1.41 -11.04 9.07
CA SER A 182 2.32 -11.27 10.20
C SER A 182 1.61 -11.53 11.54
N LYS A 183 0.40 -10.99 11.71
CA LYS A 183 -0.45 -11.17 12.90
C LYS A 183 -1.42 -12.32 12.76
N LEU A 184 -2.01 -12.48 11.57
CA LEU A 184 -3.01 -13.52 11.31
C LEU A 184 -2.40 -14.92 11.26
N VAL A 185 -1.26 -15.10 10.57
CA VAL A 185 -0.68 -16.45 10.37
C VAL A 185 -0.37 -17.15 11.70
N PRO A 186 0.26 -16.51 12.71
CA PRO A 186 0.46 -17.15 14.02
C PRO A 186 -0.84 -17.57 14.71
N LEU A 187 -1.87 -16.70 14.71
CA LEU A 187 -3.17 -17.01 15.32
C LEU A 187 -3.83 -18.22 14.65
N PHE A 188 -3.82 -18.28 13.33
CA PHE A 188 -4.38 -19.40 12.58
C PHE A 188 -3.58 -20.69 12.82
N LYS A 189 -2.24 -20.63 12.89
CA LYS A 189 -1.41 -21.80 13.23
C LYS A 189 -1.68 -22.36 14.63
N LEU A 190 -2.11 -21.51 15.56
CA LEU A 190 -2.54 -21.87 16.91
C LEU A 190 -4.01 -22.34 16.98
N GLY A 191 -4.73 -22.39 15.86
CA GLY A 191 -6.16 -22.75 15.84
C GLY A 191 -7.08 -21.66 16.40
N LEU A 192 -6.57 -20.44 16.57
CA LEU A 192 -7.32 -19.25 17.06
C LEU A 192 -7.91 -18.42 15.91
N GLY A 193 -7.94 -18.97 14.69
CA GLY A 193 -8.47 -18.30 13.51
C GLY A 193 -10.00 -18.21 13.52
N GLY A 194 -10.54 -17.18 12.88
CA GLY A 194 -11.98 -17.00 12.78
C GLY A 194 -12.39 -15.96 11.75
N LYS A 195 -13.64 -16.08 11.27
CA LYS A 195 -14.24 -15.07 10.38
C LYS A 195 -14.64 -13.85 11.20
N LEU A 196 -14.59 -12.67 10.58
CA LEU A 196 -14.94 -11.42 11.21
C LEU A 196 -16.44 -11.12 10.99
N GLY A 197 -17.18 -10.89 12.07
CA GLY A 197 -18.62 -10.67 12.01
C GLY A 197 -19.35 -11.83 11.33
N ASN A 198 -20.21 -11.53 10.34
CA ASN A 198 -20.90 -12.55 9.53
C ASN A 198 -20.00 -13.16 8.43
N GLY A 199 -18.87 -12.52 8.12
CA GLY A 199 -17.91 -12.94 7.08
C GLY A 199 -18.31 -12.57 5.65
N ASN A 200 -19.37 -11.79 5.44
CA ASN A 200 -19.93 -11.54 4.11
C ASN A 200 -19.32 -10.36 3.34
N PHE A 201 -18.60 -9.47 4.02
CA PHE A 201 -17.98 -8.32 3.37
C PHE A 201 -16.83 -8.76 2.45
N PHE A 202 -16.66 -8.03 1.35
CA PHE A 202 -15.59 -8.28 0.38
C PHE A 202 -14.24 -7.79 0.90
N MET A 203 -13.23 -8.64 0.74
CA MET A 203 -11.83 -8.33 0.95
C MET A 203 -11.17 -8.17 -0.42
N SER A 204 -10.91 -6.93 -0.81
CA SER A 204 -10.11 -6.62 -1.99
C SER A 204 -8.64 -6.60 -1.60
N TRP A 205 -7.89 -7.59 -2.04
CA TRP A 205 -6.52 -7.89 -1.61
C TRP A 205 -5.55 -7.83 -2.79
N ILE A 206 -4.25 -7.72 -2.55
CA ILE A 206 -3.20 -7.86 -3.57
C ILE A 206 -1.97 -8.52 -2.96
N HIS A 207 -1.29 -9.38 -3.71
CA HIS A 207 -0.01 -9.92 -3.27
C HIS A 207 1.11 -8.85 -3.36
N VAL A 208 1.98 -8.78 -2.37
CA VAL A 208 3.01 -7.71 -2.27
C VAL A 208 3.95 -7.67 -3.47
N LYS A 209 4.24 -8.81 -4.11
CA LYS A 209 5.03 -8.88 -5.34
C LYS A 209 4.29 -8.28 -6.55
N ASP A 210 2.98 -8.51 -6.67
CA ASP A 210 2.17 -7.88 -7.73
C ASP A 210 2.00 -6.39 -7.49
N LEU A 211 1.85 -5.98 -6.24
CA LEU A 211 1.82 -4.57 -5.88
C LEU A 211 3.15 -3.87 -6.24
N ALA A 212 4.29 -4.47 -5.91
CA ALA A 212 5.60 -3.92 -6.28
C ALA A 212 5.75 -3.79 -7.80
N ARG A 213 5.29 -4.79 -8.56
CA ARG A 213 5.27 -4.76 -10.03
C ARG A 213 4.35 -3.66 -10.57
N ALA A 214 3.22 -3.38 -9.93
CA ALA A 214 2.35 -2.27 -10.34
C ALA A 214 3.03 -0.91 -10.16
N TYR A 215 3.73 -0.68 -9.03
CA TYR A 215 4.52 0.54 -8.83
C TYR A 215 5.64 0.70 -9.86
N VAL A 216 6.41 -0.37 -10.09
CA VAL A 216 7.52 -0.34 -11.05
C VAL A 216 7.01 -0.17 -12.48
N ALA A 217 5.91 -0.82 -12.85
CA ALA A 217 5.27 -0.61 -14.16
C ALA A 217 4.82 0.85 -14.32
N ALA A 218 4.24 1.47 -13.29
CA ALA A 218 3.87 2.88 -13.33
C ALA A 218 5.09 3.81 -13.50
N VAL A 219 6.28 3.40 -13.04
CA VAL A 219 7.53 4.13 -13.28
C VAL A 219 8.05 3.93 -14.70
N GLU A 220 8.06 2.70 -15.21
CA GLU A 220 8.72 2.35 -16.48
C GLU A 220 7.85 2.64 -17.72
N ASP A 221 6.53 2.55 -17.60
CA ASP A 221 5.60 2.67 -18.73
C ASP A 221 4.92 4.04 -18.73
N SER A 222 5.22 4.85 -19.74
CA SER A 222 4.70 6.21 -19.87
C SER A 222 3.20 6.27 -20.17
N SER A 223 2.60 5.18 -20.67
CA SER A 223 1.15 5.09 -20.86
C SER A 223 0.39 5.00 -19.53
N LYS A 224 1.07 4.58 -18.45
CA LYS A 224 0.46 4.41 -17.13
C LYS A 224 0.32 5.75 -16.42
N THR A 225 -0.88 6.31 -16.47
CA THR A 225 -1.22 7.62 -15.90
C THR A 225 -2.59 7.65 -15.24
N GLY A 226 -2.76 8.49 -14.23
CA GLY A 226 -4.01 8.64 -13.47
C GLY A 226 -4.16 7.60 -12.35
N VAL A 227 -5.41 7.30 -12.00
CA VAL A 227 -5.73 6.43 -10.85
C VAL A 227 -5.76 4.96 -11.27
N TYR A 228 -5.28 4.07 -10.40
CA TYR A 228 -5.30 2.62 -10.56
C TYR A 228 -5.77 1.94 -9.28
N ASN A 229 -6.65 0.95 -9.39
CA ASN A 229 -6.90 0.02 -8.30
C ASN A 229 -5.83 -1.08 -8.30
N ALA A 230 -5.01 -1.13 -7.25
CA ALA A 230 -4.04 -2.20 -7.06
C ALA A 230 -4.65 -3.29 -6.16
N THR A 231 -5.51 -4.09 -6.78
CA THR A 231 -6.12 -5.29 -6.21
C THR A 231 -5.86 -6.48 -7.14
N ALA A 232 -5.92 -7.70 -6.60
CA ALA A 232 -5.98 -8.92 -7.37
C ALA A 232 -7.32 -8.97 -8.14
N PRO A 233 -7.38 -9.67 -9.29
CA PRO A 233 -8.54 -9.63 -10.19
C PRO A 233 -9.82 -10.22 -9.59
N PHE A 234 -9.70 -11.04 -8.53
CA PHE A 234 -10.80 -11.75 -7.87
C PHE A 234 -10.82 -11.48 -6.36
N PRO A 235 -11.50 -10.39 -5.91
CA PRO A 235 -11.78 -10.18 -4.49
C PRO A 235 -12.62 -11.32 -3.91
N VAL A 236 -12.39 -11.65 -2.64
CA VAL A 236 -13.06 -12.76 -1.96
C VAL A 236 -13.83 -12.27 -0.75
N LYS A 237 -14.80 -13.05 -0.26
CA LYS A 237 -15.46 -12.72 1.02
C LYS A 237 -14.53 -13.03 2.20
N ASN A 238 -14.72 -12.35 3.33
CA ASN A 238 -13.96 -12.66 4.55
C ASN A 238 -14.07 -14.13 5.00
N ALA A 239 -15.26 -14.74 4.86
CA ALA A 239 -15.45 -16.15 5.16
C ALA A 239 -14.59 -17.06 4.26
N GLU A 240 -14.45 -16.72 2.99
CA GLU A 240 -13.63 -17.45 2.03
C GLU A 240 -12.14 -17.28 2.32
N PHE A 241 -11.68 -16.04 2.54
CA PHE A 241 -10.31 -15.77 2.99
C PHE A 241 -9.95 -16.58 4.25
N THR A 242 -10.85 -16.57 5.25
CA THR A 242 -10.68 -17.31 6.51
C THR A 242 -10.53 -18.80 6.25
N LYS A 243 -11.42 -19.38 5.43
CA LYS A 243 -11.40 -20.80 5.07
C LYS A 243 -10.10 -21.17 4.36
N VAL A 244 -9.67 -20.39 3.38
CA VAL A 244 -8.44 -20.65 2.62
C VAL A 244 -7.22 -20.57 3.54
N LEU A 245 -7.14 -19.57 4.42
CA LEU A 245 -6.03 -19.46 5.37
C LEU A 245 -5.96 -20.64 6.32
N ALA A 246 -7.09 -20.99 6.96
CA ALA A 246 -7.21 -22.15 7.86
C ALA A 246 -6.77 -23.46 7.19
N ASN A 247 -7.31 -23.74 6.00
CA ASN A 247 -6.96 -24.94 5.25
C ASN A 247 -5.47 -24.97 4.88
N THR A 248 -4.89 -23.84 4.50
CA THR A 248 -3.48 -23.80 4.07
C THR A 248 -2.50 -24.00 5.24
N VAL A 249 -2.87 -23.60 6.46
CA VAL A 249 -2.06 -23.86 7.66
C VAL A 249 -2.43 -25.14 8.40
N ASP A 250 -3.34 -25.94 7.84
CA ASP A 250 -3.84 -27.20 8.41
C ASP A 250 -4.39 -27.04 9.84
N ARG A 251 -5.26 -26.04 10.03
CA ARG A 251 -5.92 -25.76 11.32
C ARG A 251 -7.39 -25.38 11.13
N PRO A 252 -8.28 -25.72 12.08
CA PRO A 252 -9.65 -25.21 12.04
C PRO A 252 -9.68 -23.70 12.34
N ALA A 253 -10.72 -23.02 11.86
CA ALA A 253 -11.05 -21.64 12.22
C ALA A 253 -12.52 -21.55 12.65
N PRO A 254 -12.87 -22.09 13.84
CA PRO A 254 -14.27 -22.23 14.27
C PRO A 254 -14.85 -20.90 14.78
N PHE A 255 -14.02 -19.91 15.05
CA PHE A 255 -14.45 -18.69 15.72
C PHE A 255 -15.16 -17.73 14.77
N ASN A 256 -16.21 -17.09 15.28
CA ASN A 256 -16.80 -15.89 14.70
C ASN A 256 -16.40 -14.73 15.59
N VAL A 257 -15.55 -13.82 15.10
CA VAL A 257 -15.06 -12.70 15.89
C VAL A 257 -16.10 -11.58 15.88
N PRO A 258 -16.79 -11.30 17.00
CA PRO A 258 -17.85 -10.30 17.02
C PRO A 258 -17.26 -8.88 17.02
N ARG A 259 -18.05 -7.92 16.56
CA ARG A 259 -17.65 -6.50 16.48
C ARG A 259 -17.13 -5.95 17.81
N PHE A 260 -17.75 -6.32 18.94
CA PHE A 260 -17.31 -5.81 20.25
C PHE A 260 -15.89 -6.29 20.60
N ALA A 261 -15.56 -7.55 20.30
CA ALA A 261 -14.22 -8.10 20.56
C ALA A 261 -13.16 -7.38 19.70
N LEU A 262 -13.48 -7.11 18.42
CA LEU A 262 -12.63 -6.28 17.57
C LEU A 262 -12.47 -4.87 18.14
N ARG A 263 -13.55 -4.23 18.58
CA ARG A 263 -13.50 -2.86 19.12
C ARG A 263 -12.66 -2.76 20.39
N ILE A 264 -12.66 -3.80 21.23
CA ILE A 264 -11.76 -3.89 22.39
C ILE A 264 -10.29 -3.92 21.91
N ALA A 265 -9.97 -4.80 20.96
CA ALA A 265 -8.60 -5.02 20.48
C ALA A 265 -8.04 -3.83 19.68
N VAL A 266 -8.81 -3.28 18.74
CA VAL A 266 -8.29 -2.32 17.74
C VAL A 266 -8.98 -0.94 17.78
N GLY A 267 -9.93 -0.73 18.69
CA GLY A 267 -10.64 0.54 18.82
C GLY A 267 -11.56 0.81 17.63
N GLU A 268 -11.58 2.06 17.15
CA GLU A 268 -12.44 2.49 16.05
C GLU A 268 -12.11 1.83 14.70
N MET A 269 -10.92 1.25 14.56
CA MET A 269 -10.53 0.48 13.37
C MET A 269 -11.49 -0.68 13.10
N ALA A 270 -12.10 -1.23 14.15
CA ALA A 270 -13.07 -2.33 14.04
C ALA A 270 -14.25 -1.98 13.12
N ASP A 271 -14.63 -0.70 13.04
CA ASP A 271 -15.74 -0.24 12.22
C ASP A 271 -15.42 -0.24 10.72
N TYR A 272 -14.12 -0.23 10.37
CA TYR A 272 -13.62 -0.33 9.01
C TYR A 272 -13.24 -1.76 8.65
N MET A 273 -12.75 -2.56 9.61
CA MET A 273 -12.39 -3.97 9.39
C MET A 273 -13.57 -4.87 9.02
N LEU A 274 -14.79 -4.49 9.39
CA LEU A 274 -16.03 -5.21 9.07
C LEU A 274 -16.73 -4.69 7.82
N LYS A 275 -16.12 -3.73 7.14
CA LYS A 275 -16.59 -3.14 5.88
C LYS A 275 -15.68 -3.58 4.75
N GLY A 276 -16.21 -3.52 3.55
CA GLY A 276 -15.46 -3.86 2.36
C GLY A 276 -16.23 -3.58 1.08
N ALA A 277 -15.55 -3.75 -0.03
CA ALA A 277 -16.10 -3.55 -1.36
C ALA A 277 -15.39 -4.50 -2.32
N LYS A 278 -16.07 -4.92 -3.40
CA LYS A 278 -15.50 -5.77 -4.45
C LYS A 278 -14.77 -4.88 -5.47
N VAL A 279 -13.61 -4.36 -5.06
CA VAL A 279 -12.78 -3.46 -5.85
C VAL A 279 -11.92 -4.25 -6.81
N VAL A 280 -12.10 -4.00 -8.11
CA VAL A 280 -11.40 -4.72 -9.18
C VAL A 280 -10.39 -3.81 -9.87
N PRO A 281 -9.29 -4.38 -10.39
CA PRO A 281 -8.20 -3.62 -11.00
C PRO A 281 -8.49 -3.37 -12.49
N ASN A 282 -9.54 -2.62 -12.82
CA ASN A 282 -10.05 -2.51 -14.19
C ASN A 282 -8.97 -2.02 -15.16
N LYS A 283 -8.27 -0.94 -14.82
CA LYS A 283 -7.23 -0.39 -15.70
C LYS A 283 -6.02 -1.32 -15.83
N LEU A 284 -5.59 -1.97 -14.75
CA LEU A 284 -4.50 -2.94 -14.85
C LEU A 284 -4.89 -4.12 -15.74
N LYS A 285 -6.16 -4.56 -15.73
CA LYS A 285 -6.66 -5.60 -16.64
C LYS A 285 -6.68 -5.14 -18.09
N GLU A 286 -7.19 -3.94 -18.37
CA GLU A 286 -7.23 -3.35 -19.72
C GLU A 286 -5.84 -3.13 -20.31
N GLU A 287 -4.83 -2.93 -19.46
CA GLU A 287 -3.43 -2.77 -19.85
C GLU A 287 -2.61 -4.08 -19.79
N ASP A 288 -3.28 -5.24 -19.83
CA ASP A 288 -2.67 -6.57 -19.87
C ASP A 288 -1.67 -6.85 -18.72
N PHE A 289 -1.90 -6.29 -17.53
CA PHE A 289 -1.07 -6.56 -16.37
C PHE A 289 -1.20 -8.03 -15.94
N HIS A 290 -0.14 -8.81 -16.16
CA HIS A 290 -0.11 -10.22 -15.77
C HIS A 290 0.07 -10.37 -14.26
N PHE A 291 -0.94 -10.80 -13.51
CA PHE A 291 -0.82 -11.05 -12.06
C PHE A 291 -0.09 -12.37 -11.78
N LEU A 292 0.96 -12.33 -10.95
CA LEU A 292 1.66 -13.53 -10.47
C LEU A 292 0.78 -14.33 -9.49
N TYR A 293 -0.06 -13.65 -8.72
CA TYR A 293 -0.93 -14.26 -7.71
C TYR A 293 -2.39 -13.82 -7.93
N PRO A 294 -3.08 -14.32 -8.97
CA PRO A 294 -4.43 -13.89 -9.30
C PRO A 294 -5.50 -14.43 -8.33
N THR A 295 -5.23 -15.57 -7.68
CA THR A 295 -6.18 -16.25 -6.77
C THR A 295 -5.70 -16.24 -5.32
N ILE A 296 -6.65 -16.24 -4.38
CA ILE A 296 -6.36 -16.12 -2.96
C ILE A 296 -5.59 -17.33 -2.44
N GLU A 297 -5.86 -18.51 -2.98
CA GLU A 297 -5.18 -19.77 -2.64
C GLU A 297 -3.70 -19.68 -2.99
N ARG A 298 -3.39 -19.19 -4.19
CA ARG A 298 -2.00 -19.06 -4.64
C ARG A 298 -1.25 -18.03 -3.78
N ALA A 299 -1.88 -16.90 -3.48
CA ALA A 299 -1.30 -15.87 -2.64
C ALA A 299 -1.06 -16.36 -1.21
N ILE A 300 -2.05 -16.98 -0.56
CA ILE A 300 -1.92 -17.49 0.80
C ILE A 300 -0.86 -18.59 0.88
N LYS A 301 -0.81 -19.50 -0.09
CA LYS A 301 0.22 -20.55 -0.16
C LYS A 301 1.65 -19.99 -0.15
N ASP A 302 1.91 -18.94 -0.91
CA ASP A 302 3.21 -18.23 -0.89
C ASP A 302 3.48 -17.60 0.47
N VAL A 303 2.49 -16.88 1.01
CA VAL A 303 2.60 -16.19 2.30
C VAL A 303 2.94 -17.14 3.46
N VAL A 304 2.35 -18.34 3.50
CA VAL A 304 2.55 -19.29 4.62
C VAL A 304 3.68 -20.30 4.39
N SER A 305 4.25 -20.36 3.18
CA SER A 305 5.34 -21.28 2.83
C SER A 305 6.52 -21.16 3.81
N LYS A 306 7.13 -22.31 4.16
CA LYS A 306 8.39 -22.31 4.91
C LYS A 306 9.48 -21.62 4.08
N ALA A 307 10.38 -20.90 4.75
CA ALA A 307 11.55 -20.32 4.09
C ALA A 307 12.53 -21.45 3.71
#